data_AF-A0A3P8XKT6-F1
#
_entry.id   AF-A0A3P8XKT6-F1
#
_cell.length_a   1.000
_cell.length_b   1.000
_cell.length_c   1.000
_cell.angle_alpha   90.00
_cell.angle_beta   90.00
_cell.angle_gamma   90.00
#
_symmetry.space_group_name_H-M   'P 1'
#
loop_
_entity.id
_entity.type
_entity.pdbx_description
1 polymer ?
#
loop_
_entity_poly.entity_id
_entity_poly.type
_entity_poly.pdbx_seq_one_letter_code
_entity_poly.pdbx_strand_id
1 'polypeptide(L)'
;MTYDWLLLVKKTTANFHVRSRTVVKFSTIKGVVKVFALRLCAMSQVMDHGAGSQGDHVDAKGVPAQRPLCPSLPHFSTEDNKMDATPSADVYKYNMNYPSIGQCVIINNKNFDKITGMSCRSGTDVDAAHAMKLFTGLGYKIKFVNDQSVKQIQDLLLKVSQEDHSQSASFVCVLLSHGEDGVLYGTDGIVQLKKLTSLFKGDCCKTLVGKPKLFFIQACRGSELDGGIETDSVANDSQERIPVEADFLYAYSTAPGYYSWRNTQNGSWFMQALFKMFQQYGKTLEVMQIMTRVNHMVALNFESSSSTPGFSCKKQIPCIVSMLTKELYFPS
;
A
#
# COMPACT_ATOMS: atom_id res chain seq x y z
N MET A 1 26.24 -46.76 -33.97
CA MET A 1 27.56 -46.10 -33.96
C MET A 1 27.86 -45.69 -32.54
N THR A 2 28.69 -46.50 -31.88
CA THR A 2 29.31 -46.31 -30.55
C THR A 2 30.59 -45.47 -30.68
N TYR A 3 31.27 -45.22 -29.54
CA TYR A 3 32.52 -44.45 -29.33
C TYR A 3 32.29 -42.94 -29.12
N ASP A 4 32.89 -42.20 -28.18
CA ASP A 4 34.03 -42.33 -27.26
C ASP A 4 33.75 -41.36 -26.07
N TRP A 5 34.32 -41.47 -24.86
CA TRP A 5 35.67 -41.00 -24.54
C TRP A 5 36.17 -41.50 -23.17
N LEU A 6 37.43 -41.94 -23.16
CA LEU A 6 38.25 -42.28 -21.98
C LEU A 6 39.54 -41.44 -22.02
N LEU A 7 40.04 -41.07 -20.82
CA LEU A 7 41.41 -40.67 -20.45
C LEU A 7 42.01 -39.35 -20.98
N LEU A 8 42.46 -38.49 -20.04
CA LEU A 8 43.88 -38.16 -19.96
C LEU A 8 44.32 -37.69 -18.56
N VAL A 9 45.35 -38.35 -18.03
CA VAL A 9 46.17 -37.98 -16.89
C VAL A 9 47.26 -37.02 -17.35
N LYS A 10 47.56 -35.96 -16.58
CA LYS A 10 48.94 -35.42 -16.47
C LYS A 10 49.16 -34.70 -15.13
N LYS A 11 50.29 -35.09 -14.53
CA LYS A 11 50.86 -34.70 -13.24
C LYS A 11 51.38 -33.26 -13.26
N THR A 12 51.28 -32.58 -12.13
CA THR A 12 52.35 -31.68 -11.65
C THR A 12 52.36 -31.67 -10.13
N THR A 13 53.48 -32.10 -9.57
CA THR A 13 53.78 -32.17 -8.15
C THR A 13 54.72 -30.99 -7.83
N ALA A 14 54.37 -30.16 -6.86
CA ALA A 14 55.31 -29.24 -6.22
C ALA A 14 55.12 -29.32 -4.71
N ASN A 15 56.15 -29.82 -4.05
CA ASN A 15 56.27 -29.94 -2.61
C ASN A 15 56.50 -28.56 -1.97
N PHE A 16 55.76 -28.24 -0.90
CA PHE A 16 56.28 -27.43 0.19
C PHE A 16 55.78 -28.02 1.51
N HIS A 17 56.72 -28.30 2.39
CA HIS A 17 56.54 -28.96 3.68
C HIS A 17 57.01 -27.99 4.76
N VAL A 18 56.10 -27.37 5.52
CA VAL A 18 56.40 -26.82 6.86
C VAL A 18 55.20 -27.03 7.78
N ARG A 19 55.51 -27.61 8.95
CA ARG A 19 54.63 -27.99 10.05
C ARG A 19 53.98 -26.78 10.74
N SER A 20 52.71 -26.91 11.12
CA SER A 20 52.24 -26.51 12.46
C SER A 20 50.93 -27.23 12.81
N ARG A 21 50.87 -27.76 14.03
CA ARG A 21 49.78 -28.56 14.57
C ARG A 21 48.63 -27.65 14.99
N THR A 22 47.39 -27.99 14.61
CA THR A 22 46.22 -27.70 15.44
C THR A 22 45.22 -28.83 15.27
N VAL A 23 44.92 -29.48 16.39
CA VAL A 23 43.95 -30.55 16.53
C VAL A 23 42.56 -29.91 16.58
N VAL A 24 41.71 -30.19 15.60
CA VAL A 24 40.27 -29.89 15.69
C VAL A 24 39.53 -31.22 15.61
N LYS A 25 38.91 -31.59 16.74
CA LYS A 25 38.00 -32.73 16.87
C LYS A 25 36.77 -32.47 15.99
N PHE A 26 36.56 -33.32 14.98
CA PHE A 26 35.25 -33.51 14.35
C PHE A 26 34.53 -34.66 15.05
N SER A 27 33.41 -34.35 15.70
CA SER A 27 32.41 -35.34 16.12
C SER A 27 31.30 -35.33 15.08
N THR A 28 31.08 -36.51 14.50
CA THR A 28 30.12 -36.81 13.45
C THR A 28 28.69 -37.00 14.00
N ILE A 29 27.75 -37.15 13.06
CA ILE A 29 26.44 -37.83 13.11
C ILE A 29 25.28 -36.98 13.71
N LYS A 30 24.11 -36.74 13.09
CA LYS A 30 23.23 -37.44 12.12
C LYS A 30 22.44 -36.39 11.29
N GLY A 31 22.24 -36.55 9.98
CA GLY A 31 20.97 -37.02 9.36
C GLY A 31 19.85 -35.95 9.45
N VAL A 32 19.21 -35.46 8.40
CA VAL A 32 18.41 -36.18 7.40
C VAL A 32 18.17 -35.23 6.21
N VAL A 33 18.46 -35.71 5.00
CA VAL A 33 17.96 -35.19 3.72
C VAL A 33 16.65 -35.92 3.40
N LYS A 34 15.66 -35.20 2.86
CA LYS A 34 14.46 -35.59 2.06
C LYS A 34 13.23 -34.79 2.54
N VAL A 35 12.28 -34.28 1.75
CA VAL A 35 11.94 -34.38 0.31
C VAL A 35 10.91 -33.27 0.06
N PHE A 36 11.06 -32.47 -1.01
CA PHE A 36 9.94 -31.76 -1.62
C PHE A 36 9.40 -32.67 -2.72
N ALA A 37 8.21 -33.23 -2.51
CA ALA A 37 7.49 -33.97 -3.52
C ALA A 37 6.73 -32.98 -4.42
N LEU A 38 7.18 -32.85 -5.67
CA LEU A 38 6.32 -32.41 -6.77
C LEU A 38 5.23 -33.46 -6.97
N ARG A 39 3.96 -33.04 -6.95
CA ARG A 39 2.89 -33.75 -7.65
C ARG A 39 2.60 -33.00 -8.95
N LEU A 40 3.21 -33.48 -10.03
CA LEU A 40 2.56 -33.45 -11.33
C LEU A 40 1.50 -34.55 -11.34
N CYS A 41 0.27 -34.22 -11.71
CA CYS A 41 -0.65 -35.19 -12.28
C CYS A 41 -1.29 -34.54 -13.51
N ALA A 42 -0.90 -35.02 -14.68
CA ALA A 42 -1.60 -34.80 -15.92
C ALA A 42 -2.41 -36.07 -16.21
N MET A 43 -3.70 -35.91 -16.52
CA MET A 43 -4.42 -36.83 -17.41
C MET A 43 -5.40 -36.03 -18.25
N SER A 44 -5.39 -36.35 -19.55
CA SER A 44 -6.13 -35.70 -20.63
C SER A 44 -7.45 -36.43 -20.90
N GLN A 45 -8.47 -35.62 -21.26
CA GLN A 45 -9.60 -35.86 -22.17
C GLN A 45 -10.62 -37.00 -21.90
N VAL A 46 -11.92 -36.64 -21.87
CA VAL A 46 -12.98 -37.00 -22.84
C VAL A 46 -14.08 -35.90 -22.86
N MET A 47 -14.77 -35.79 -24.00
CA MET A 47 -15.58 -34.71 -24.57
C MET A 47 -17.03 -34.49 -24.04
N ASP A 48 -17.45 -33.22 -24.16
CA ASP A 48 -18.69 -32.62 -24.74
C ASP A 48 -20.11 -33.02 -24.27
N HIS A 49 -20.83 -32.04 -23.71
CA HIS A 49 -22.10 -31.45 -24.20
C HIS A 49 -22.91 -30.78 -23.08
N GLY A 50 -23.44 -29.57 -23.34
CA GLY A 50 -24.55 -29.01 -22.55
C GLY A 50 -24.56 -27.50 -22.40
N ALA A 51 -25.28 -26.82 -23.30
CA ALA A 51 -25.59 -25.39 -23.25
C ALA A 51 -26.42 -25.01 -22.01
N GLY A 52 -26.19 -23.80 -21.49
CA GLY A 52 -27.01 -23.21 -20.42
C GLY A 52 -26.51 -21.83 -20.02
N SER A 53 -26.83 -20.83 -20.84
CA SER A 53 -26.68 -19.41 -20.50
C SER A 53 -27.68 -19.06 -19.39
N GLN A 54 -27.17 -18.65 -18.22
CA GLN A 54 -27.96 -17.92 -17.24
C GLN A 54 -27.12 -16.73 -16.78
N GLY A 55 -27.39 -15.59 -17.39
CA GLY A 55 -26.78 -14.32 -17.00
C GLY A 55 -27.39 -13.82 -15.71
N ASP A 56 -26.58 -13.77 -14.65
CA ASP A 56 -26.90 -13.02 -13.44
C ASP A 56 -26.73 -11.52 -13.73
N HIS A 57 -27.79 -10.89 -14.26
CA HIS A 57 -27.92 -9.44 -14.25
C HIS A 57 -28.64 -9.01 -12.98
N VAL A 58 -27.87 -8.75 -11.91
CA VAL A 58 -28.33 -8.03 -10.72
C VAL A 58 -27.87 -6.59 -10.77
N ASP A 59 -28.41 -5.82 -11.71
CA ASP A 59 -28.22 -4.37 -11.71
C ASP A 59 -29.01 -3.72 -10.57
N ALA A 60 -28.37 -2.82 -9.83
CA ALA A 60 -29.02 -2.04 -8.78
C ALA A 60 -30.13 -1.17 -9.40
N LYS A 61 -31.36 -1.25 -8.86
CA LYS A 61 -32.47 -0.39 -9.30
C LYS A 61 -32.07 1.08 -9.08
N GLY A 62 -31.87 1.83 -10.16
CA GLY A 62 -31.78 3.28 -10.12
C GLY A 62 -33.03 3.84 -9.45
N VAL A 63 -32.86 4.68 -8.43
CA VAL A 63 -33.97 5.39 -7.80
C VAL A 63 -34.55 6.37 -8.83
N PRO A 64 -35.82 6.27 -9.22
CA PRO A 64 -36.40 7.23 -10.15
C PRO A 64 -36.58 8.57 -9.45
N ALA A 65 -36.03 9.62 -10.04
CA ALA A 65 -36.37 11.00 -9.69
C ALA A 65 -37.81 11.29 -10.15
N GLN A 66 -38.80 10.96 -9.32
CA GLN A 66 -40.18 11.38 -9.55
C GLN A 66 -40.35 12.82 -9.02
N ARG A 67 -40.47 13.76 -9.97
CA ARG A 67 -41.08 15.08 -9.71
C ARG A 67 -42.56 14.88 -9.39
N PRO A 68 -43.11 15.39 -8.29
CA PRO A 68 -44.55 15.50 -8.14
C PRO A 68 -45.07 16.64 -9.02
N LEU A 69 -46.11 16.35 -9.78
CA LEU A 69 -46.92 17.31 -10.54
C LEU A 69 -47.69 18.23 -9.57
N CYS A 70 -47.63 19.54 -9.80
CA CYS A 70 -48.46 20.53 -9.10
C CYS A 70 -49.93 20.49 -9.58
N PRO A 71 -50.91 20.62 -8.67
CA PRO A 71 -52.21 21.21 -8.96
C PRO A 71 -52.23 22.70 -8.56
N SER A 72 -53.00 23.49 -9.31
CA SER A 72 -53.06 24.96 -9.30
C SER A 72 -53.98 25.61 -8.25
N LEU A 73 -53.50 26.74 -7.68
CA LEU A 73 -54.18 27.95 -7.12
C LEU A 73 -54.91 27.86 -5.74
N PRO A 74 -55.01 28.95 -4.95
CA PRO A 74 -54.98 30.37 -5.34
C PRO A 74 -54.03 31.33 -4.57
N HIS A 75 -53.92 32.53 -5.15
CA HIS A 75 -53.25 33.76 -4.70
C HIS A 75 -53.41 34.07 -3.19
N PHE A 76 -52.30 34.36 -2.51
CA PHE A 76 -52.26 35.25 -1.35
C PHE A 76 -50.98 36.10 -1.38
N SER A 77 -51.09 37.28 -0.80
CA SER A 77 -50.30 38.50 -1.02
C SER A 77 -48.84 38.47 -0.58
N THR A 78 -48.08 39.34 -1.25
CA THR A 78 -46.71 39.78 -1.04
C THR A 78 -46.31 40.06 0.42
N GLU A 79 -45.27 39.39 0.91
CA GLU A 79 -44.29 39.96 1.85
C GLU A 79 -42.90 39.35 1.59
N ASP A 80 -41.89 40.21 1.70
CA ASP A 80 -40.49 39.99 1.37
C ASP A 80 -39.86 38.81 2.12
N ASN A 81 -39.27 37.87 1.37
CA ASN A 81 -38.14 37.10 1.87
C ASN A 81 -37.11 36.97 0.76
N LYS A 82 -36.02 37.73 0.91
CA LYS A 82 -34.75 37.50 0.22
C LYS A 82 -34.36 36.03 0.48
N MET A 83 -34.64 35.16 -0.48
CA MET A 83 -33.99 33.87 -0.56
C MET A 83 -32.53 34.13 -0.88
N ASP A 84 -31.72 34.18 0.18
CA ASP A 84 -30.28 34.02 0.08
C ASP A 84 -30.04 32.57 -0.36
N ALA A 85 -30.09 32.36 -1.67
CA ALA A 85 -29.67 31.11 -2.29
C ALA A 85 -28.15 31.02 -2.09
N THR A 86 -27.73 30.57 -0.91
CA THR A 86 -26.39 30.05 -0.71
C THR A 86 -26.21 28.93 -1.74
N PRO A 87 -25.24 29.03 -2.66
CA PRO A 87 -25.04 28.00 -3.66
C PRO A 87 -24.75 26.69 -2.93
N SER A 88 -25.55 25.66 -3.22
CA SER A 88 -25.38 24.33 -2.65
C SER A 88 -23.92 23.91 -2.77
N ALA A 89 -23.33 23.44 -1.66
CA ALA A 89 -22.00 22.86 -1.64
C ALA A 89 -21.82 21.95 -2.87
N ASP A 90 -20.74 22.15 -3.62
CA ASP A 90 -20.41 21.36 -4.80
C ASP A 90 -20.46 19.87 -4.45
N VAL A 91 -21.46 19.17 -4.98
CA VAL A 91 -21.79 17.78 -4.60
C VAL A 91 -20.64 16.84 -4.96
N TYR A 92 -19.76 17.26 -5.87
CA TYR A 92 -18.58 16.52 -6.29
C TYR A 92 -17.34 16.81 -5.44
N LYS A 93 -17.41 17.66 -4.41
CA LYS A 93 -16.28 17.95 -3.51
C LYS A 93 -16.57 17.52 -2.07
N TYR A 94 -15.56 16.95 -1.40
CA TYR A 94 -15.69 16.71 0.04
C TYR A 94 -15.83 18.04 0.78
N ASN A 95 -16.76 18.09 1.74
CA ASN A 95 -16.82 19.20 2.68
C ASN A 95 -15.60 19.12 3.60
N MET A 96 -14.68 20.07 3.47
CA MET A 96 -13.50 20.19 4.32
C MET A 96 -13.64 21.30 5.38
N ASN A 97 -14.80 21.95 5.45
CA ASN A 97 -15.12 22.99 6.43
C ASN A 97 -15.60 22.37 7.75
N TYR A 98 -14.65 21.84 8.53
CA TYR A 98 -14.85 21.32 9.87
C TYR A 98 -13.88 22.01 10.84
N PRO A 99 -14.16 22.02 12.16
CA PRO A 99 -13.24 22.61 13.15
C PRO A 99 -11.83 22.00 13.15
N SER A 100 -11.69 20.75 12.70
CA SER A 100 -10.41 20.06 12.55
C SER A 100 -10.34 19.40 11.18
N ILE A 101 -9.17 19.44 10.54
CA ILE A 101 -8.96 18.64 9.32
C ILE A 101 -8.94 17.14 9.63
N GLY A 102 -8.50 16.77 10.83
CA GLY A 102 -8.47 15.39 11.30
C GLY A 102 -7.20 15.00 12.02
N GLN A 103 -7.08 13.70 12.30
CA GLN A 103 -5.89 13.10 12.87
C GLN A 103 -5.06 12.38 11.80
N CYS A 104 -3.74 12.41 11.96
CA CYS A 104 -2.81 11.61 11.17
C CYS A 104 -2.04 10.66 12.09
N VAL A 105 -2.28 9.36 11.94
CA VAL A 105 -1.55 8.31 12.68
C VAL A 105 -0.35 7.86 11.85
N ILE A 106 0.85 7.96 12.41
CA ILE A 106 2.08 7.54 11.73
C ILE A 106 2.70 6.40 12.54
N ILE A 107 2.81 5.24 11.92
CA ILE A 107 3.43 4.05 12.50
C ILE A 107 4.74 3.78 11.76
N ASN A 108 5.86 3.94 12.47
CA ASN A 108 7.20 3.78 11.92
C ASN A 108 7.91 2.56 12.54
N ASN A 109 7.85 1.43 11.84
CA ASN A 109 8.54 0.22 12.27
C ASN A 109 9.91 0.13 11.58
N LYS A 110 10.96 0.34 12.37
CA LYS A 110 12.36 0.32 11.95
C LYS A 110 13.05 -0.97 12.35
N ASN A 111 12.81 -1.43 13.57
CA ASN A 111 13.49 -2.57 14.17
C ASN A 111 12.52 -3.74 14.34
N PHE A 112 12.99 -4.94 14.04
CA PHE A 112 12.17 -6.15 14.02
C PHE A 112 12.84 -7.26 14.82
N ASP A 113 12.04 -8.09 15.45
CA ASP A 113 12.51 -9.24 16.22
C ASP A 113 13.19 -10.23 15.29
N LYS A 114 14.31 -10.82 15.74
CA LYS A 114 15.12 -11.74 14.94
C LYS A 114 14.31 -12.92 14.38
N ILE A 115 13.26 -13.34 15.09
CA ILE A 115 12.38 -14.44 14.68
C ILE A 115 11.60 -14.14 13.38
N THR A 116 11.39 -12.85 13.08
CA THR A 116 10.71 -12.43 11.85
C THR A 116 11.60 -12.59 10.60
N GLY A 117 12.91 -12.72 10.78
CA GLY A 117 13.89 -12.71 9.69
C GLY A 117 14.05 -11.36 8.99
N MET A 118 13.35 -10.31 9.46
CA MET A 118 13.37 -9.00 8.83
C MET A 118 14.56 -8.16 9.27
N SER A 119 15.20 -7.47 8.33
CA SER A 119 16.32 -6.56 8.60
C SER A 119 15.84 -5.20 9.13
N CYS A 120 16.73 -4.45 9.79
CA CYS A 120 16.46 -3.06 10.14
C CYS A 120 16.15 -2.20 8.89
N ARG A 121 15.20 -1.27 9.01
CA ARG A 121 14.77 -0.37 7.92
C ARG A 121 15.44 1.00 7.95
N SER A 122 16.77 1.06 7.89
CA SER A 122 17.54 2.31 7.90
C SER A 122 17.03 3.37 6.90
N GLY A 123 16.83 4.61 7.36
CA GLY A 123 16.23 5.67 6.54
C GLY A 123 14.71 5.83 6.71
N THR A 124 14.01 4.90 7.37
CA THR A 124 12.58 5.06 7.67
C THR A 124 12.28 6.24 8.60
N ASP A 125 13.23 6.65 9.44
CA ASP A 125 13.06 7.83 10.30
C ASP A 125 13.01 9.13 9.48
N VAL A 126 13.68 9.14 8.31
CA VAL A 126 13.60 10.25 7.35
C VAL A 126 12.21 10.28 6.72
N ASP A 127 11.66 9.12 6.36
CA ASP A 127 10.28 8.99 5.87
C ASP A 127 9.26 9.44 6.92
N ALA A 128 9.44 9.03 8.17
CA ALA A 128 8.60 9.47 9.29
C ALA A 128 8.68 10.99 9.47
N ALA A 129 9.88 11.59 9.41
CA ALA A 129 10.06 13.03 9.49
C ALA A 129 9.36 13.77 8.34
N HIS A 130 9.45 13.27 7.11
CA HIS A 130 8.70 13.79 5.96
C HIS A 130 7.19 13.69 6.17
N ALA A 131 6.67 12.54 6.62
CA ALA A 131 5.25 12.37 6.91
C ALA A 131 4.77 13.34 7.99
N MET A 132 5.50 13.44 9.11
CA MET A 132 5.17 14.37 10.20
C MET A 132 5.14 15.81 9.69
N LYS A 133 6.17 16.24 8.97
CA LYS A 133 6.25 17.61 8.43
C LYS A 133 5.13 17.90 7.43
N LEU A 134 4.85 16.96 6.54
CA LEU A 134 3.76 17.07 5.57
C LEU A 134 2.41 17.25 6.27
N PHE A 135 1.99 16.27 7.06
CA PHE A 135 0.63 16.26 7.60
C PHE A 135 0.43 17.31 8.68
N THR A 136 1.48 17.69 9.42
CA THR A 136 1.42 18.87 10.31
C THR A 136 1.22 20.14 9.48
N GLY A 137 1.93 20.29 8.36
CA GLY A 137 1.78 21.44 7.46
C GLY A 137 0.41 21.53 6.79
N LEU A 138 -0.30 20.42 6.66
CA LEU A 138 -1.71 20.36 6.24
C LEU A 138 -2.70 20.55 7.40
N GLY A 139 -2.22 20.75 8.63
CA GLY A 139 -3.05 21.01 9.82
C GLY A 139 -3.52 19.78 10.59
N TYR A 140 -3.05 18.57 10.27
CA TYR A 140 -3.45 17.36 10.99
C TYR A 140 -2.84 17.30 12.39
N LYS A 141 -3.62 16.77 13.34
CA LYS A 141 -3.11 16.37 14.65
C LYS A 141 -2.34 15.06 14.52
N ILE A 142 -1.03 15.11 14.71
CA ILE A 142 -0.15 13.94 14.56
C ILE A 142 -0.20 13.03 15.79
N LYS A 143 -0.33 11.73 15.55
CA LYS A 143 -0.12 10.65 16.52
C LYS A 143 0.98 9.72 15.99
N PHE A 144 2.19 9.90 16.49
CA PHE A 144 3.38 9.19 16.02
C PHE A 144 3.80 8.09 16.99
N VAL A 145 4.09 6.90 16.47
CA VAL A 145 4.61 5.76 17.24
C VAL A 145 5.71 5.04 16.46
N ASN A 146 6.70 4.52 17.18
CA ASN A 146 7.81 3.73 16.63
C ASN A 146 7.71 2.27 17.06
N ASP A 147 8.21 1.37 16.22
CA ASP A 147 8.49 -0.04 16.54
C ASP A 147 7.33 -0.70 17.31
N GLN A 148 6.17 -0.75 16.67
CA GLN A 148 4.96 -1.35 17.23
C GLN A 148 4.81 -2.82 16.82
N SER A 149 4.52 -3.66 17.80
CA SER A 149 4.10 -5.05 17.59
C SER A 149 2.74 -5.11 16.88
N VAL A 150 2.38 -6.27 16.35
CA VAL A 150 1.07 -6.50 15.71
C VAL A 150 -0.07 -6.12 16.64
N LYS A 151 0.00 -6.54 17.91
CA LYS A 151 -1.02 -6.22 18.91
C LYS A 151 -1.08 -4.71 19.19
N GLN A 152 0.06 -4.05 19.32
CA GLN A 152 0.11 -2.60 19.57
C GLN A 152 -0.48 -1.80 18.39
N ILE A 153 -0.19 -2.19 17.15
CA ILE A 153 -0.79 -1.58 15.94
C ILE A 153 -2.31 -1.74 15.97
N GLN A 154 -2.80 -2.96 16.24
CA GLN A 154 -4.23 -3.25 16.33
C GLN A 154 -4.91 -2.43 17.42
N ASP A 155 -4.35 -2.43 18.63
CA ASP A 155 -4.91 -1.69 19.78
C ASP A 155 -4.92 -0.18 19.52
N LEU A 156 -3.84 0.35 18.92
CA LEU A 156 -3.75 1.77 18.56
C LEU A 156 -4.82 2.18 17.56
N LEU A 157 -4.94 1.44 16.44
CA LEU A 157 -5.89 1.78 15.39
C LEU A 157 -7.34 1.53 15.83
N LEU A 158 -7.58 0.50 16.65
CA LEU A 158 -8.88 0.27 17.27
C LEU A 158 -9.26 1.44 18.16
N LYS A 159 -8.35 1.88 19.04
CA LYS A 159 -8.57 3.05 19.89
C LYS A 159 -8.90 4.29 19.06
N VAL A 160 -8.11 4.57 18.02
CA VAL A 160 -8.34 5.75 17.15
C VAL A 160 -9.68 5.64 16.43
N SER A 161 -10.06 4.47 15.95
CA SER A 161 -11.36 4.26 15.28
C SER A 161 -12.56 4.50 16.20
N GLN A 162 -12.37 4.36 17.52
CA GLN A 162 -13.39 4.59 18.55
C GLN A 162 -13.44 6.04 19.06
N GLU A 163 -12.51 6.90 18.66
CA GLU A 163 -12.55 8.33 18.99
C GLU A 163 -13.70 9.05 18.24
N ASP A 164 -14.14 10.20 18.77
CA ASP A 164 -15.17 11.00 18.10
C ASP A 164 -14.56 11.87 16.98
N HIS A 165 -14.79 11.48 15.74
CA HIS A 165 -14.35 12.21 14.54
C HIS A 165 -15.41 13.17 13.98
N SER A 166 -16.52 13.43 14.70
CA SER A 166 -17.64 14.23 14.18
C SER A 166 -17.21 15.63 13.75
N GLN A 167 -16.25 16.22 14.47
CA GLN A 167 -15.66 17.54 14.20
C GLN A 167 -14.41 17.50 13.28
N SER A 168 -14.02 16.33 12.79
CA SER A 168 -12.91 16.16 11.84
C SER A 168 -13.44 16.09 10.41
N ALA A 169 -12.76 16.74 9.46
CA ALA A 169 -13.09 16.62 8.04
C ALA A 169 -12.70 15.27 7.45
N SER A 170 -11.62 14.66 7.96
CA SER A 170 -11.00 13.48 7.36
C SER A 170 -10.14 12.69 8.35
N PHE A 171 -9.58 11.58 7.90
CA PHE A 171 -8.60 10.77 8.65
C PHE A 171 -7.43 10.36 7.76
N VAL A 172 -6.21 10.38 8.32
CA VAL A 172 -5.00 9.89 7.64
C VAL A 172 -4.30 8.83 8.49
N CYS A 173 -3.79 7.79 7.84
CA CYS A 173 -2.86 6.83 8.43
C CYS A 173 -1.66 6.60 7.51
N VAL A 174 -0.45 6.71 8.05
CA VAL A 174 0.82 6.43 7.36
C VAL A 174 1.46 5.21 7.99
N LEU A 175 1.66 4.17 7.21
CA LEU A 175 2.22 2.89 7.63
C LEU A 175 3.60 2.71 6.97
N LEU A 176 4.67 2.76 7.78
CA LEU A 176 6.06 2.59 7.33
C LEU A 176 6.63 1.30 7.93
N SER A 177 6.65 0.20 7.17
CA SER A 177 7.14 -1.08 7.67
C SER A 177 7.68 -1.98 6.55
N HIS A 178 8.06 -3.22 6.89
CA HIS A 178 8.10 -4.31 5.92
C HIS A 178 6.68 -4.78 5.62
N GLY A 179 6.53 -5.51 4.52
CA GLY A 179 5.26 -6.06 4.07
C GLY A 179 5.44 -7.03 2.92
N GLU A 180 4.34 -7.68 2.58
CA GLU A 180 4.14 -8.44 1.35
C GLU A 180 2.74 -8.08 0.83
N ASP A 181 2.26 -8.77 -0.21
CA ASP A 181 0.92 -8.45 -0.71
C ASP A 181 -0.14 -8.67 0.39
N GLY A 182 -0.98 -7.66 0.63
CA GLY A 182 -2.03 -7.70 1.65
C GLY A 182 -1.61 -7.58 3.12
N VAL A 183 -0.31 -7.65 3.43
CA VAL A 183 0.18 -7.76 4.81
C VAL A 183 1.21 -6.71 5.19
N LEU A 184 1.22 -6.35 6.47
CA LEU A 184 2.16 -5.42 7.09
C LEU A 184 2.87 -6.13 8.24
N TYR A 185 4.16 -5.86 8.42
CA TYR A 185 4.88 -6.33 9.61
C TYR A 185 4.67 -5.39 10.80
N GLY A 186 4.24 -5.96 11.93
CA GLY A 186 4.61 -5.47 13.25
C GLY A 186 6.06 -5.86 13.56
N THR A 187 6.62 -5.41 14.68
CA THR A 187 7.99 -5.79 15.08
C THR A 187 8.16 -7.29 15.30
N ASP A 188 7.07 -7.98 15.66
CA ASP A 188 7.02 -9.37 16.12
C ASP A 188 6.40 -10.35 15.11
N GLY A 189 5.82 -9.85 14.01
CA GLY A 189 5.14 -10.70 13.03
C GLY A 189 4.31 -9.93 12.01
N ILE A 190 3.40 -10.62 11.34
CA ILE A 190 2.58 -10.05 10.26
C ILE A 190 1.13 -9.80 10.68
N VAL A 191 0.50 -8.80 10.08
CA VAL A 191 -0.92 -8.50 10.21
C VAL A 191 -1.51 -8.16 8.84
N GLN A 192 -2.72 -8.65 8.56
CA GLN A 192 -3.43 -8.28 7.34
C GLN A 192 -3.80 -6.80 7.37
N LEU A 193 -3.45 -6.07 6.32
CA LEU A 193 -3.80 -4.66 6.16
C LEU A 193 -5.32 -4.48 6.24
N LYS A 194 -6.08 -5.39 5.63
CA LYS A 194 -7.54 -5.41 5.66
C LYS A 194 -8.11 -5.39 7.09
N LYS A 195 -7.47 -6.09 8.05
CA LYS A 195 -7.90 -6.11 9.46
C LYS A 195 -7.71 -4.75 10.13
N LEU A 196 -6.68 -4.01 9.73
CA LEU A 196 -6.39 -2.68 10.27
C LEU A 196 -7.33 -1.63 9.67
N THR A 197 -7.52 -1.67 8.35
CA THR A 197 -8.33 -0.68 7.64
C THR A 197 -9.83 -0.89 7.86
N SER A 198 -10.28 -2.13 8.10
CA SER A 198 -11.69 -2.44 8.37
C SER A 198 -12.25 -1.74 9.61
N LEU A 199 -11.39 -1.37 10.55
CA LEU A 199 -11.79 -0.63 11.76
C LEU A 199 -12.40 0.75 11.45
N PHE A 200 -12.09 1.31 10.28
CA PHE A 200 -12.54 2.64 9.87
C PHE A 200 -13.72 2.59 8.88
N LYS A 201 -14.31 1.41 8.65
CA LYS A 201 -15.52 1.26 7.82
C LYS A 201 -16.71 1.96 8.45
N GLY A 202 -17.73 2.26 7.65
CA GLY A 202 -18.88 3.04 8.11
C GLY A 202 -19.70 2.40 9.24
N ASP A 203 -19.75 1.07 9.28
CA ASP A 203 -20.38 0.30 10.35
C ASP A 203 -19.56 0.29 11.66
N CYS A 204 -18.24 0.37 11.55
CA CYS A 204 -17.28 0.34 12.68
C CYS A 204 -16.96 1.74 13.24
N CYS A 205 -16.86 2.76 12.36
CA CYS A 205 -16.46 4.13 12.69
C CYS A 205 -17.46 5.14 12.10
N LYS A 206 -18.63 5.23 12.75
CA LYS A 206 -19.78 6.02 12.25
C LYS A 206 -19.48 7.51 12.05
N THR A 207 -18.61 8.09 12.88
CA THR A 207 -18.27 9.52 12.87
C THR A 207 -17.37 9.92 11.69
N LEU A 208 -16.85 8.94 10.94
CA LEU A 208 -16.11 9.09 9.68
C LEU A 208 -16.90 8.71 8.42
N VAL A 209 -18.19 8.36 8.52
CA VAL A 209 -19.02 8.08 7.33
C VAL A 209 -19.13 9.33 6.44
N GLY A 210 -18.96 9.17 5.12
CA GLY A 210 -19.02 10.28 4.16
C GLY A 210 -17.77 11.17 4.12
N LYS A 211 -16.74 10.85 4.93
CA LYS A 211 -15.49 11.61 5.06
C LYS A 211 -14.30 10.81 4.52
N PRO A 212 -13.32 11.44 3.86
CA PRO A 212 -12.21 10.72 3.26
C PRO A 212 -11.27 10.11 4.33
N LYS A 213 -10.86 8.87 4.07
CA LYS A 213 -9.97 8.04 4.91
C LYS A 213 -8.76 7.62 4.08
N LEU A 214 -7.64 8.30 4.29
CA LEU A 214 -6.44 8.15 3.47
C LEU A 214 -5.39 7.28 4.16
N PHE A 215 -4.94 6.23 3.47
CA PHE A 215 -3.90 5.33 3.96
C PHE A 215 -2.70 5.38 3.01
N PHE A 216 -1.55 5.84 3.52
CA PHE A 216 -0.29 5.89 2.79
C PHE A 216 0.60 4.75 3.30
N ILE A 217 0.93 3.80 2.42
CA ILE A 217 1.50 2.50 2.81
C ILE A 217 2.84 2.33 2.13
N GLN A 218 3.92 2.55 2.89
CA GLN A 218 5.29 2.28 2.48
C GLN A 218 5.72 0.93 3.03
N ALA A 219 5.46 -0.11 2.22
CA ALA A 219 5.86 -1.48 2.47
C ALA A 219 6.08 -2.19 1.11
N CYS A 220 6.89 -3.25 1.09
CA CYS A 220 6.94 -4.12 -0.08
C CYS A 220 5.59 -4.83 -0.26
N ARG A 221 5.27 -5.22 -1.48
CA ARG A 221 4.07 -6.03 -1.80
C ARG A 221 4.43 -7.35 -2.47
N GLY A 222 5.69 -7.76 -2.31
CA GLY A 222 6.29 -8.93 -2.91
C GLY A 222 7.78 -8.71 -3.11
N SER A 223 8.42 -9.65 -3.80
CA SER A 223 9.87 -9.69 -4.01
C SER A 223 10.28 -9.45 -5.47
N GLU A 224 9.32 -9.24 -6.37
CA GLU A 224 9.62 -8.97 -7.78
C GLU A 224 10.31 -7.60 -7.93
N LEU A 225 11.36 -7.57 -8.76
CA LEU A 225 12.11 -6.37 -9.06
C LEU A 225 11.70 -5.88 -10.46
N ASP A 226 11.19 -4.66 -10.54
CA ASP A 226 10.87 -4.03 -11.82
C ASP A 226 12.17 -3.70 -12.57
N GLY A 227 12.44 -4.45 -13.64
CA GLY A 227 13.61 -4.27 -14.48
C GLY A 227 13.58 -3.02 -15.35
N GLY A 228 12.43 -2.34 -15.45
CA GLY A 228 12.15 -1.42 -16.54
C GLY A 228 11.97 -2.17 -17.86
N ILE A 229 11.00 -1.76 -18.68
CA ILE A 229 10.75 -2.34 -20.00
C ILE A 229 10.67 -1.19 -21.01
N GLU A 230 11.39 -1.30 -22.14
CA GLU A 230 10.94 -0.68 -23.40
C GLU A 230 9.87 -1.64 -23.96
N THR A 231 8.61 -1.27 -23.73
CA THR A 231 7.33 -1.98 -23.95
C THR A 231 7.37 -3.36 -24.65
N ASP A 232 6.94 -4.42 -23.94
CA ASP A 232 5.65 -5.12 -24.15
C ASP A 232 5.55 -6.37 -23.25
N SER A 233 4.37 -6.58 -22.63
CA SER A 233 3.91 -7.80 -21.91
C SER A 233 4.35 -7.94 -20.44
N VAL A 234 3.67 -8.61 -19.50
CA VAL A 234 2.36 -9.31 -19.35
C VAL A 234 2.06 -9.31 -17.84
N ALA A 235 0.79 -9.13 -17.44
CA ALA A 235 0.39 -9.04 -16.02
C ALA A 235 0.22 -10.42 -15.37
N ASN A 236 0.76 -10.61 -14.16
CA ASN A 236 0.55 -11.80 -13.35
C ASN A 236 -0.69 -11.59 -12.45
N ASP A 237 -1.61 -12.55 -12.48
CA ASP A 237 -2.94 -12.46 -11.86
C ASP A 237 -2.91 -12.96 -10.41
N SER A 238 -2.58 -12.06 -9.48
CA SER A 238 -2.84 -12.24 -8.06
C SER A 238 -3.65 -11.05 -7.54
N GLN A 239 -4.92 -10.97 -7.96
CA GLN A 239 -5.85 -9.95 -7.48
C GLN A 239 -6.34 -10.29 -6.06
N GLU A 240 -5.66 -9.75 -5.06
CA GLU A 240 -6.25 -9.67 -3.73
C GLU A 240 -7.30 -8.55 -3.69
N ARG A 241 -8.54 -8.92 -3.34
CA ARG A 241 -9.73 -8.06 -3.42
C ARG A 241 -9.77 -7.10 -2.22
N ILE A 242 -9.36 -5.86 -2.44
CA ILE A 242 -9.58 -4.74 -1.51
C ILE A 242 -11.09 -4.63 -1.24
N PRO A 243 -11.55 -4.58 0.03
CA PRO A 243 -12.97 -4.41 0.32
C PRO A 243 -13.50 -3.12 -0.30
N VAL A 244 -14.59 -3.23 -1.05
CA VAL A 244 -15.26 -2.07 -1.66
C VAL A 244 -16.01 -1.33 -0.56
N GLU A 245 -15.44 -0.25 -0.07
CA GLU A 245 -16.03 0.63 0.93
C GLU A 245 -15.81 2.08 0.52
N ALA A 246 -16.85 2.90 0.63
CA ALA A 246 -16.81 4.30 0.17
C ALA A 246 -15.85 5.16 1.01
N ASP A 247 -15.29 6.17 0.35
CA ASP A 247 -14.47 7.23 0.93
C ASP A 247 -13.10 6.77 1.47
N PHE A 248 -12.56 5.66 0.96
CA PHE A 248 -11.19 5.23 1.23
C PHE A 248 -10.26 5.57 0.06
N LEU A 249 -9.02 5.92 0.38
CA LEU A 249 -7.92 5.97 -0.56
C LEU A 249 -6.74 5.21 0.02
N TYR A 250 -6.23 4.24 -0.74
CA TYR A 250 -5.00 3.51 -0.44
C TYR A 250 -3.91 3.93 -1.42
N ALA A 251 -2.87 4.57 -0.93
CA ALA A 251 -1.69 4.93 -1.69
C ALA A 251 -0.52 4.03 -1.28
N TYR A 252 -0.34 2.95 -2.03
CA TYR A 252 0.77 2.01 -1.85
C TYR A 252 2.02 2.53 -2.56
N SER A 253 3.17 2.37 -1.94
CA SER A 253 4.45 2.81 -2.52
C SER A 253 4.88 2.03 -3.76
N THR A 254 4.34 0.84 -3.98
CA THR A 254 4.67 -0.04 -5.11
C THR A 254 3.45 -0.84 -5.58
N ALA A 255 3.49 -1.35 -6.81
CA ALA A 255 2.48 -2.23 -7.38
C ALA A 255 2.44 -3.61 -6.66
N PRO A 256 1.30 -4.32 -6.67
CA PRO A 256 1.22 -5.68 -6.12
C PRO A 256 2.29 -6.60 -6.70
N GLY A 257 2.93 -7.43 -5.87
CA GLY A 257 4.03 -8.33 -6.27
C GLY A 257 5.42 -7.70 -6.23
N TYR A 258 5.54 -6.37 -6.24
CA TYR A 258 6.82 -5.70 -6.40
C TYR A 258 7.48 -5.25 -5.09
N TYR A 259 8.80 -5.12 -5.16
CA TYR A 259 9.64 -4.54 -4.13
C TYR A 259 9.42 -3.02 -4.00
N SER A 260 9.68 -2.46 -2.82
CA SER A 260 9.64 -1.01 -2.58
C SER A 260 10.98 -0.49 -2.08
N TRP A 261 11.59 0.43 -2.83
CA TRP A 261 12.94 0.92 -2.62
C TRP A 261 13.04 1.98 -1.53
N ARG A 262 14.12 1.88 -0.76
CA ARG A 262 14.48 2.82 0.30
C ARG A 262 15.97 3.11 0.30
N ASN A 263 16.30 4.39 0.36
CA ASN A 263 17.65 4.86 0.59
C ASN A 263 17.90 5.08 2.08
N THR A 264 19.08 4.74 2.57
CA THR A 264 19.43 4.83 3.99
C THR A 264 19.57 6.26 4.50
N GLN A 265 19.93 7.21 3.64
CA GLN A 265 20.15 8.62 3.98
C GLN A 265 18.94 9.50 3.65
N ASN A 266 18.26 9.24 2.53
CA ASN A 266 17.22 10.12 2.00
C ASN A 266 15.78 9.60 2.22
N GLY A 267 15.63 8.38 2.75
CA GLY A 267 14.34 7.71 2.88
C GLY A 267 13.89 7.00 1.61
N SER A 268 12.63 6.58 1.55
CA SER A 268 12.03 5.91 0.40
C SER A 268 11.66 6.87 -0.72
N TRP A 269 11.74 6.38 -1.96
CA TRP A 269 11.42 7.18 -3.15
C TRP A 269 9.97 7.69 -3.12
N PHE A 270 9.07 6.82 -2.68
CA PHE A 270 7.65 7.16 -2.53
C PHE A 270 7.44 8.28 -1.52
N MET A 271 7.99 8.19 -0.31
CA MET A 271 7.79 9.22 0.71
C MET A 271 8.47 10.54 0.37
N GLN A 272 9.63 10.50 -0.30
CA GLN A 272 10.28 11.70 -0.85
C GLN A 272 9.39 12.38 -1.90
N ALA A 273 8.86 11.62 -2.86
CA ALA A 273 7.98 12.14 -3.91
C ALA A 273 6.65 12.65 -3.33
N LEU A 274 6.04 11.89 -2.41
CA LEU A 274 4.82 12.27 -1.70
C LEU A 274 5.00 13.62 -0.99
N PHE A 275 6.05 13.73 -0.17
CA PHE A 275 6.37 14.97 0.53
C PHE A 275 6.53 16.15 -0.43
N LYS A 276 7.34 15.98 -1.48
CA LYS A 276 7.63 17.06 -2.44
C LYS A 276 6.38 17.51 -3.21
N MET A 277 5.56 16.56 -3.69
CA MET A 277 4.38 16.88 -4.49
C MET A 277 3.30 17.56 -3.64
N PHE A 278 3.08 17.10 -2.41
CA PHE A 278 2.15 17.78 -1.51
C PHE A 278 2.67 19.13 -1.03
N GLN A 279 3.98 19.28 -0.78
CA GLN A 279 4.55 20.57 -0.40
C GLN A 279 4.32 21.63 -1.49
N GLN A 280 4.43 21.23 -2.76
CA GLN A 280 4.29 22.15 -3.89
C GLN A 280 2.84 22.36 -4.31
N TYR A 281 2.00 21.33 -4.22
CA TYR A 281 0.67 21.34 -4.84
C TYR A 281 -0.49 21.01 -3.89
N GLY A 282 -0.22 20.71 -2.61
CA GLY A 282 -1.22 20.27 -1.63
C GLY A 282 -2.39 21.23 -1.44
N LYS A 283 -2.19 22.52 -1.69
CA LYS A 283 -3.21 23.57 -1.56
C LYS A 283 -3.89 23.95 -2.87
N THR A 284 -3.42 23.43 -4.01
CA THR A 284 -3.88 23.88 -5.34
C THR A 284 -4.43 22.77 -6.21
N LEU A 285 -4.09 21.51 -5.92
CA LEU A 285 -4.53 20.36 -6.70
C LEU A 285 -5.36 19.38 -5.87
N GLU A 286 -6.20 18.65 -6.58
CA GLU A 286 -6.98 17.54 -6.05
C GLU A 286 -6.04 16.35 -5.72
N VAL A 287 -6.37 15.55 -4.70
CA VAL A 287 -5.47 14.50 -4.18
C VAL A 287 -5.03 13.49 -5.25
N MET A 288 -5.89 13.07 -6.16
CA MET A 288 -5.55 12.14 -7.25
C MET A 288 -4.62 12.79 -8.28
N GLN A 289 -4.76 14.09 -8.53
CA GLN A 289 -3.81 14.83 -9.37
C GLN A 289 -2.43 14.87 -8.71
N ILE A 290 -2.36 15.10 -7.40
CA ILE A 290 -1.11 15.05 -6.63
C ILE A 290 -0.51 13.64 -6.70
N MET A 291 -1.31 12.59 -6.45
CA MET A 291 -0.83 11.21 -6.50
C MET A 291 -0.35 10.80 -7.90
N THR A 292 -0.95 11.33 -8.96
CA THR A 292 -0.47 11.13 -10.34
C THR A 292 0.93 11.74 -10.53
N ARG A 293 1.20 12.90 -9.93
CA ARG A 293 2.54 13.51 -9.96
C ARG A 293 3.54 12.77 -9.08
N VAL A 294 3.09 12.18 -7.97
CA VAL A 294 3.91 11.26 -7.18
C VAL A 294 4.32 10.06 -8.03
N ASN A 295 3.38 9.43 -8.74
CA ASN A 295 3.67 8.33 -9.66
C ASN A 295 4.71 8.73 -10.71
N HIS A 296 4.52 9.87 -11.36
CA HIS A 296 5.46 10.39 -12.35
C HIS A 296 6.88 10.57 -11.78
N MET A 297 6.98 11.21 -10.61
CA MET A 297 8.28 11.46 -9.99
C MET A 297 8.98 10.16 -9.58
N VAL A 298 8.25 9.20 -8.99
CA VAL A 298 8.83 7.90 -8.60
C VAL A 298 9.32 7.12 -9.82
N ALA A 299 8.52 7.08 -10.89
CA ALA A 299 8.84 6.33 -12.10
C ALA A 299 10.03 6.91 -12.87
N LEU A 300 10.13 8.23 -12.99
CA LEU A 300 11.12 8.86 -13.87
C LEU A 300 12.39 9.33 -13.16
N ASN A 301 12.29 9.81 -11.92
CA ASN A 301 13.43 10.46 -11.25
C ASN A 301 14.25 9.52 -10.38
N PHE A 302 13.82 8.26 -10.22
CA PHE A 302 14.51 7.29 -9.38
C PHE A 302 14.89 6.04 -10.15
N GLU A 303 16.05 5.53 -9.82
CA GLU A 303 16.59 4.26 -10.31
C GLU A 303 17.47 3.69 -9.21
N SER A 304 17.44 2.36 -9.03
CA SER A 304 18.23 1.73 -7.97
C SER A 304 19.70 1.67 -8.35
N SER A 305 20.57 1.90 -7.37
CA SER A 305 22.00 1.67 -7.48
C SER A 305 22.43 0.82 -6.30
N SER A 306 22.84 -0.42 -6.57
CA SER A 306 23.17 -1.40 -5.53
C SER A 306 24.41 -2.21 -5.91
N SER A 307 25.24 -2.50 -4.92
CA SER A 307 26.35 -3.44 -5.05
C SER A 307 25.91 -4.90 -5.06
N THR A 308 24.64 -5.18 -4.72
CA THR A 308 24.07 -6.53 -4.76
C THR A 308 23.72 -6.90 -6.21
N PRO A 309 24.23 -8.02 -6.75
CA PRO A 309 23.91 -8.45 -8.11
C PRO A 309 22.40 -8.55 -8.34
N GLY A 310 21.93 -7.98 -9.45
CA GLY A 310 20.51 -7.99 -9.81
C GLY A 310 19.65 -6.89 -9.15
N PHE A 311 20.20 -6.07 -8.25
CA PHE A 311 19.47 -4.99 -7.56
C PHE A 311 19.82 -3.58 -8.08
N SER A 312 20.65 -3.44 -9.10
CA SER A 312 20.92 -2.16 -9.76
C SER A 312 20.02 -1.96 -10.98
N CYS A 313 19.83 -0.70 -11.38
CA CYS A 313 19.04 -0.29 -12.55
C CYS A 313 17.57 -0.76 -12.50
N LYS A 314 16.98 -0.77 -11.31
CA LYS A 314 15.57 -1.14 -11.09
C LYS A 314 14.70 0.08 -10.91
N LYS A 315 13.45 -0.07 -11.31
CA LYS A 315 12.43 0.98 -11.29
C LYS A 315 11.38 0.67 -10.20
N GLN A 316 10.45 1.60 -10.05
CA GLN A 316 9.33 1.48 -9.13
C GLN A 316 8.18 2.34 -9.65
N ILE A 317 6.95 1.86 -9.48
CA ILE A 317 5.73 2.63 -9.69
C ILE A 317 4.80 2.45 -8.48
N PRO A 318 4.34 3.53 -7.81
CA PRO A 318 3.34 3.42 -6.76
C PRO A 318 1.97 3.01 -7.31
N CYS A 319 1.12 2.45 -6.44
CA CYS A 319 -0.22 1.98 -6.80
C CYS A 319 -1.28 2.69 -5.95
N ILE A 320 -2.21 3.36 -6.62
CA ILE A 320 -3.27 4.15 -5.98
C ILE A 320 -4.59 3.45 -6.21
N VAL A 321 -5.28 3.12 -5.12
CA VAL A 321 -6.61 2.53 -5.15
C VAL A 321 -7.56 3.49 -4.46
N SER A 322 -8.50 4.05 -5.23
CA SER A 322 -9.44 5.04 -4.74
C SER A 322 -10.87 4.51 -4.77
N MET A 323 -11.53 4.61 -3.62
CA MET A 323 -12.98 4.50 -3.46
C MET A 323 -13.55 5.83 -2.96
N LEU A 324 -12.82 6.93 -3.16
CA LEU A 324 -13.34 8.27 -2.92
C LEU A 324 -14.55 8.52 -3.82
N THR A 325 -15.58 9.16 -3.26
CA THR A 325 -16.83 9.46 -3.96
C THR A 325 -16.91 10.91 -4.43
N LYS A 326 -15.92 11.73 -4.04
CA LYS A 326 -15.81 13.16 -4.33
C LYS A 326 -14.35 13.56 -4.49
N GLU A 327 -14.10 14.68 -5.15
CA GLU A 327 -12.82 15.35 -5.22
C GLU A 327 -12.38 15.81 -3.83
N LEU A 328 -11.12 15.53 -3.48
CA LEU A 328 -10.52 15.95 -2.22
C LEU A 328 -9.47 17.03 -2.44
N TYR A 329 -9.76 18.22 -1.92
CA TYR A 329 -8.82 19.34 -1.84
C TYR A 329 -8.47 19.60 -0.37
N PHE A 330 -7.20 19.82 -0.05
CA PHE A 330 -6.81 20.22 1.30
C PHE A 330 -7.00 21.74 1.45
N PRO A 331 -7.55 22.20 2.58
CA PRO A 331 -7.75 23.63 2.82
C PRO A 331 -6.40 24.37 2.89
N SER A 332 -6.43 25.62 2.41
CA SER A 332 -5.29 26.54 2.33
C SER A 332 -4.79 27.04 3.67
#